data_AF-S7UXD0-F1
#
_entry.id   AF-S7UXD0-F1
#
_cell.length_a   1.000
_cell.length_b   1.000
_cell.length_c   1.000
_cell.angle_alpha   90.00
_cell.angle_beta   90.00
_cell.angle_gamma   90.00
#
_symmetry.space_group_name_H-M   'P 1'
#
loop_
_entity.id
_entity.type
_entity.pdbx_description
1 polymer ?
#
loop_
_entity_poly.entity_id
_entity_poly.type
_entity_poly.pdbx_seq_one_letter_code
_entity_poly.pdbx_strand_id
1 'polypeptide(L)'
;MSDQARPEPRQADLERLLMETTRAACRQQMLSFAKIMRDLLLAKKVPPAVLNAAIREAFDEYKDLGGLPEEAFSALLREIYLYGQPEGLADDPLGMILAEHGLRSGGTHRLLHPAGSPKDKAAREAYVKGAVPWPLVRYLLIGVRGTVPHFDPFDSTPLLFGPHNEQLIGLADRAREMADAHRVRFADGRTVVDWQTLYARPECLVLAREFIAFVLKGLDVLGPQRLQNILENLRHRDIQAGNEDALRRQIPEDDAAQLVRGLKTALTRLEKVPGQDKPAPAPRAAARAASPKTPAR
;
A
#
# COMPACT_ATOMS: atom_id res chain seq x y z
N MET A 1 -26.58 12.92 -58.65
CA MET A 1 -26.10 13.36 -57.32
C MET A 1 -26.91 12.58 -56.30
N SER A 2 -26.35 11.48 -55.79
CA SER A 2 -27.06 10.60 -54.86
C SER A 2 -26.74 11.07 -53.45
N ASP A 3 -27.76 11.61 -52.80
CA ASP A 3 -27.73 12.00 -51.40
C ASP A 3 -27.73 10.71 -50.56
N GLN A 4 -26.55 10.24 -50.18
CA GLN A 4 -26.41 9.12 -49.26
C GLN A 4 -26.73 9.62 -47.85
N ALA A 5 -27.99 9.43 -47.46
CA ALA A 5 -28.44 9.60 -46.09
C ALA A 5 -27.53 8.80 -45.15
N ARG A 6 -26.80 9.51 -44.28
CA ARG A 6 -25.99 8.90 -43.23
C ARG A 6 -26.93 8.12 -42.30
N PRO A 7 -26.64 6.86 -41.96
CA PRO A 7 -27.46 6.11 -41.02
C PRO A 7 -27.45 6.86 -39.68
N GLU A 8 -28.62 7.28 -39.22
CA GLU A 8 -28.77 7.88 -37.89
C GLU A 8 -28.28 6.87 -36.84
N PRO A 9 -27.47 7.29 -35.86
CA PRO A 9 -27.03 6.42 -34.79
C PRO A 9 -28.26 5.89 -34.06
N ARG A 10 -28.34 4.56 -33.87
CA ARG A 10 -29.46 3.95 -33.15
C ARG A 10 -29.53 4.58 -31.77
N GLN A 11 -30.72 4.90 -31.28
CA GLN A 11 -30.94 5.56 -29.99
C GLN A 11 -30.12 4.94 -28.83
N ALA A 12 -29.96 3.61 -28.84
CA ALA A 12 -29.11 2.88 -27.88
C ALA A 12 -27.60 3.24 -27.95
N ASP A 13 -27.06 3.55 -29.13
CA ASP A 13 -25.68 4.00 -29.31
C ASP A 13 -25.49 5.42 -28.77
N LEU A 14 -26.51 6.28 -28.93
CA LEU A 14 -26.51 7.65 -28.41
C LEU A 14 -26.60 7.67 -26.87
N GLU A 15 -27.49 6.85 -26.31
CA GLU A 15 -27.63 6.65 -24.86
C GLU A 15 -26.35 6.09 -24.24
N ARG A 16 -25.71 5.12 -24.92
CA ARG A 16 -24.41 4.58 -24.49
C ARG A 16 -23.31 5.64 -24.54
N LEU A 17 -23.23 6.43 -25.61
CA LEU A 17 -22.24 7.50 -25.74
C LEU A 17 -22.43 8.59 -24.66
N LEU A 18 -23.68 8.99 -24.40
CA LEU A 18 -24.05 9.93 -23.33
C LEU A 18 -23.64 9.39 -21.96
N MET A 19 -23.87 8.10 -21.70
CA MET A 19 -23.47 7.45 -20.46
C MET A 19 -21.96 7.35 -20.31
N GLU A 20 -21.22 6.98 -21.36
CA GLU A 20 -19.76 6.92 -21.35
C GLU A 20 -19.14 8.31 -21.11
N THR A 21 -19.66 9.35 -21.77
CA THR A 21 -19.17 10.73 -21.65
C THR A 21 -19.46 11.32 -20.27
N THR A 22 -20.69 11.15 -19.78
CA THR A 22 -21.09 11.62 -18.44
C THR A 22 -20.27 10.93 -17.36
N ARG A 23 -20.03 9.61 -17.47
CA ARG A 23 -19.17 8.88 -16.51
C ARG A 23 -17.74 9.41 -16.50
N ALA A 24 -17.16 9.68 -17.67
CA ALA A 24 -15.81 10.24 -17.75
C ALA A 24 -15.74 11.64 -17.09
N ALA A 25 -16.74 12.49 -17.32
CA ALA A 25 -16.83 13.82 -16.70
C ALA A 25 -16.99 13.73 -15.17
N CYS A 26 -17.89 12.87 -14.67
CA CYS A 26 -18.09 12.64 -13.23
C CYS A 26 -16.80 12.14 -12.57
N ARG A 27 -16.12 11.16 -13.18
CA ARG A 27 -14.82 10.65 -12.71
C ARG A 27 -13.79 11.78 -12.60
N GLN A 28 -13.66 12.62 -13.63
CA GLN A 28 -12.72 13.73 -13.64
C GLN A 28 -13.01 14.76 -12.53
N GLN A 29 -14.29 15.08 -12.29
CA GLN A 29 -14.70 16.00 -11.22
C GLN A 29 -14.41 15.42 -9.83
N MET A 30 -14.69 14.14 -9.62
CA MET A 30 -14.43 13.46 -8.34
C MET A 30 -12.92 13.33 -8.07
N LEU A 31 -12.11 13.06 -9.09
CA LEU A 31 -10.64 13.12 -8.97
C LEU A 31 -10.12 14.53 -8.66
N SER A 32 -10.69 15.54 -9.32
CA SER A 32 -10.34 16.95 -9.06
C SER A 32 -10.69 17.35 -7.63
N PHE A 33 -11.85 16.91 -7.12
CA PHE A 33 -12.23 17.10 -5.72
C PHE A 33 -11.28 16.37 -4.77
N ALA A 34 -10.97 15.09 -5.01
CA ALA A 34 -10.03 14.33 -4.19
C ALA A 34 -8.64 14.99 -4.14
N LYS A 35 -8.18 15.56 -5.27
CA LYS A 35 -6.96 16.37 -5.34
C LYS A 35 -7.03 17.61 -4.47
N ILE A 36 -8.07 18.42 -4.64
CA ILE A 36 -8.26 19.66 -3.86
C ILE A 36 -8.31 19.33 -2.36
N MET A 37 -9.08 18.31 -1.98
CA MET A 37 -9.19 17.86 -0.59
C MET A 37 -7.85 17.39 -0.04
N ARG A 38 -7.09 16.60 -0.80
CA ARG A 38 -5.74 16.19 -0.42
C ARG A 38 -4.84 17.39 -0.20
N ASP A 39 -4.76 18.30 -1.15
CA ASP A 39 -3.85 19.45 -1.09
C ASP A 39 -4.21 20.35 0.11
N LEU A 40 -5.51 20.57 0.36
CA LEU A 40 -6.00 21.29 1.54
C LEU A 40 -5.67 20.58 2.86
N LEU A 41 -5.80 19.27 2.93
CA LEU A 41 -5.55 18.48 4.13
C LEU A 41 -4.05 18.31 4.41
N LEU A 42 -3.22 18.16 3.38
CA LEU A 42 -1.77 18.18 3.48
C LEU A 42 -1.27 19.55 3.96
N ALA A 43 -1.81 20.65 3.43
CA ALA A 43 -1.50 22.00 3.90
C ALA A 43 -1.85 22.19 5.40
N LYS A 44 -2.86 21.47 5.89
CA LYS A 44 -3.25 21.42 7.31
C LYS A 44 -2.49 20.37 8.14
N LYS A 45 -1.45 19.73 7.58
CA LYS A 45 -0.66 18.66 8.22
C LYS A 45 -1.52 17.48 8.74
N VAL A 46 -2.62 17.18 8.04
CA VAL A 46 -3.49 16.05 8.41
C VAL A 46 -2.82 14.73 8.00
N PRO A 47 -2.78 13.71 8.88
CA PRO A 47 -2.16 12.43 8.56
C PRO A 47 -2.81 11.75 7.34
N PRO A 48 -2.03 11.11 6.43
CA PRO A 48 -2.54 10.45 5.22
C PRO A 48 -3.64 9.39 5.48
N ALA A 49 -3.63 8.77 6.64
CA ALA A 49 -4.66 7.82 7.07
C ALA A 49 -6.03 8.48 7.27
N VAL A 50 -6.04 9.67 7.88
CA VAL A 50 -7.25 10.45 8.14
C VAL A 50 -7.76 11.05 6.85
N LEU A 51 -6.85 11.48 5.97
CA LEU A 51 -7.14 11.93 4.62
C LEU A 51 -7.91 10.86 3.81
N ASN A 52 -7.38 9.64 3.72
CA ASN A 52 -8.01 8.58 2.92
C ASN A 52 -9.36 8.14 3.49
N ALA A 53 -9.52 8.15 4.81
CA ALA A 53 -10.80 7.88 5.46
C ALA A 53 -11.82 9.01 5.20
N ALA A 54 -11.43 10.27 5.37
CA ALA A 54 -12.29 11.44 5.17
C ALA A 54 -12.71 11.59 3.71
N ILE A 55 -11.80 11.34 2.76
CA ILE A 55 -12.16 11.34 1.34
C ILE A 55 -13.14 10.20 1.06
N ARG A 56 -12.90 8.99 1.58
CA ARG A 56 -13.82 7.86 1.38
C ARG A 56 -15.21 8.12 1.96
N GLU A 57 -15.29 8.64 3.17
CA GLU A 57 -16.54 9.01 3.83
C GLU A 57 -17.30 10.07 3.03
N ALA A 58 -16.60 11.11 2.56
CA ALA A 58 -17.18 12.13 1.69
C ALA A 58 -17.72 11.55 0.36
N PHE A 59 -17.20 10.40 -0.10
CA PHE A 59 -17.66 9.73 -1.31
C PHE A 59 -18.69 8.63 -1.06
N ASP A 60 -18.76 8.06 0.15
CA ASP A 60 -19.78 7.07 0.51
C ASP A 60 -21.19 7.69 0.46
N GLU A 61 -21.33 8.99 0.74
CA GLU A 61 -22.60 9.73 0.54
C GLU A 61 -23.08 9.76 -0.92
N TYR A 62 -22.16 9.60 -1.89
CA TYR A 62 -22.52 9.55 -3.32
C TYR A 62 -23.01 8.16 -3.76
N LYS A 63 -22.88 7.13 -2.92
CA LYS A 63 -23.39 5.78 -3.18
C LYS A 63 -24.92 5.75 -3.29
N ASP A 64 -25.59 6.64 -2.55
CA ASP A 64 -27.05 6.72 -2.49
C ASP A 64 -27.68 7.52 -3.63
N LEU A 65 -26.88 8.17 -4.48
CA LEU A 65 -27.36 8.97 -5.62
C LEU A 65 -27.87 8.14 -6.80
N GLY A 66 -27.97 6.81 -6.68
CA GLY A 66 -28.70 5.93 -7.61
C GLY A 66 -28.19 5.85 -9.06
N GLY A 67 -27.16 6.63 -9.44
CA GLY A 67 -26.76 6.83 -10.84
C GLY A 67 -25.45 6.16 -11.27
N LEU A 68 -24.63 5.66 -10.33
CA LEU A 68 -23.35 5.00 -10.65
C LEU A 68 -23.47 3.49 -10.46
N PRO A 69 -23.19 2.68 -11.51
CA PRO A 69 -23.02 1.24 -11.33
C PRO A 69 -21.93 0.95 -10.29
N GLU A 70 -22.13 -0.08 -9.48
CA GLU A 70 -21.20 -0.49 -8.41
C GLU A 70 -19.75 -0.66 -8.90
N GLU A 71 -19.56 -1.17 -10.12
CA GLU A 71 -18.26 -1.31 -10.78
C GLU A 71 -17.57 0.04 -11.03
N ALA A 72 -18.33 1.06 -11.46
CA ALA A 72 -17.81 2.39 -11.73
C ALA A 72 -17.46 3.12 -10.44
N PHE A 73 -18.29 2.97 -9.40
CA PHE A 73 -18.02 3.50 -8.07
C PHE A 73 -16.78 2.84 -7.44
N SER A 74 -16.64 1.51 -7.58
CA SER A 74 -15.47 0.77 -7.12
C SER A 74 -14.19 1.19 -7.83
N ALA A 75 -14.24 1.38 -9.15
CA ALA A 75 -13.11 1.89 -9.93
C ALA A 75 -12.72 3.31 -9.49
N LEU A 76 -13.70 4.16 -9.20
CA LEU A 76 -13.45 5.51 -8.72
C LEU A 76 -12.83 5.52 -7.31
N LEU A 77 -13.38 4.76 -6.36
CA LEU A 77 -12.82 4.65 -5.01
C LEU A 77 -11.37 4.15 -5.04
N ARG A 78 -11.05 3.21 -5.93
CA ARG A 78 -9.69 2.75 -6.18
C ARG A 78 -8.80 3.91 -6.64
N GLU A 79 -9.23 4.71 -7.60
CA GLU A 79 -8.42 5.83 -8.09
C GLU A 79 -8.21 6.93 -7.05
N ILE A 80 -9.23 7.24 -6.27
CA ILE A 80 -9.14 8.16 -5.14
C ILE A 80 -8.12 7.65 -4.13
N TYR A 81 -8.21 6.38 -3.77
CA TYR A 81 -7.26 5.74 -2.87
C TYR A 81 -5.82 5.84 -3.41
N LEU A 82 -5.61 5.52 -4.69
CA LEU A 82 -4.30 5.64 -5.34
C LEU A 82 -3.79 7.08 -5.35
N TYR A 83 -4.67 8.06 -5.56
CA TYR A 83 -4.29 9.47 -5.57
C TYR A 83 -3.82 9.97 -4.19
N GLY A 84 -4.44 9.47 -3.12
CA GLY A 84 -4.16 9.81 -1.72
C GLY A 84 -2.95 9.11 -1.11
N GLN A 85 -2.26 8.23 -1.86
CA GLN A 85 -1.04 7.59 -1.36
C GLN A 85 0.16 8.56 -1.36
N PRO A 86 1.03 8.49 -0.33
CA PRO A 86 2.28 9.25 -0.32
C PRO A 86 3.22 8.80 -1.44
N GLU A 87 3.91 9.78 -2.02
CA GLU A 87 5.00 9.55 -2.98
C GLU A 87 6.18 8.93 -2.21
N GLY A 88 6.75 7.84 -2.74
CA GLY A 88 7.87 7.12 -2.12
C GLY A 88 7.53 5.77 -1.47
N LEU A 89 6.24 5.41 -1.30
CA LEU A 89 5.90 4.03 -0.87
C LEU A 89 6.43 2.96 -1.85
N ALA A 90 6.61 3.33 -3.11
CA ALA A 90 7.16 2.47 -4.15
C ALA A 90 8.65 2.15 -3.97
N ASP A 91 9.36 2.89 -3.12
CA ASP A 91 10.80 2.73 -2.93
C ASP A 91 11.14 1.57 -1.98
N ASP A 92 10.17 1.15 -1.14
CA ASP A 92 10.28 -0.04 -0.28
C ASP A 92 9.15 -1.08 -0.47
N PRO A 93 9.08 -1.77 -1.62
CA PRO A 93 8.05 -2.78 -1.85
C PRO A 93 8.09 -3.94 -0.86
N LEU A 94 9.30 -4.38 -0.50
CA LEU A 94 9.49 -5.51 0.39
C LEU A 94 9.01 -5.20 1.82
N GLY A 95 9.31 -4.00 2.33
CA GLY A 95 8.83 -3.59 3.64
C GLY A 95 7.34 -3.28 3.66
N MET A 96 6.78 -2.77 2.57
CA MET A 96 5.33 -2.61 2.42
C MET A 96 4.59 -3.96 2.48
N ILE A 97 5.13 -5.00 1.84
CA ILE A 97 4.59 -6.37 1.89
C ILE A 97 4.65 -6.94 3.32
N LEU A 98 5.77 -6.74 4.04
CA LEU A 98 5.89 -7.18 5.43
C LEU A 98 4.93 -6.44 6.36
N ALA A 99 4.84 -5.11 6.23
CA ALA A 99 3.94 -4.30 7.05
C ALA A 99 2.48 -4.73 6.84
N GLU A 100 2.06 -4.93 5.58
CA GLU A 100 0.71 -5.35 5.24
C GLU A 100 0.43 -6.78 5.74
N HIS A 101 1.14 -7.79 5.22
CA HIS A 101 0.78 -9.18 5.48
C HIS A 101 1.25 -9.66 6.86
N GLY A 102 2.34 -9.10 7.38
CA GLY A 102 2.92 -9.45 8.67
C GLY A 102 2.22 -8.82 9.87
N LEU A 103 1.83 -7.54 9.79
CA LEU A 103 1.39 -6.79 10.98
C LEU A 103 0.02 -6.13 10.84
N ARG A 104 -0.36 -5.69 9.63
CA ARG A 104 -1.64 -5.00 9.39
C ARG A 104 -2.80 -5.97 9.21
N SER A 105 -2.62 -6.98 8.37
CA SER A 105 -3.63 -8.00 8.07
C SER A 105 -3.61 -9.20 9.04
N GLY A 106 -2.76 -9.17 10.08
CA GLY A 106 -2.32 -10.24 11.00
C GLY A 106 -3.33 -11.21 11.66
N GLY A 107 -4.64 -11.10 11.44
CA GLY A 107 -5.66 -11.98 12.02
C GLY A 107 -6.91 -11.19 12.46
N THR A 108 -7.65 -11.71 13.45
CA THR A 108 -8.79 -11.00 14.10
C THR A 108 -8.37 -9.70 14.78
N HIS A 109 -7.08 -9.54 15.08
CA HIS A 109 -6.51 -8.34 15.68
C HIS A 109 -5.34 -7.83 14.84
N ARG A 110 -5.58 -6.74 14.09
CA ARG A 110 -4.52 -5.95 13.44
C ARG A 110 -3.59 -5.37 14.51
N LEU A 111 -2.28 -5.57 14.36
CA LEU A 111 -1.28 -4.99 15.25
C LEU A 111 -0.83 -3.62 14.75
N LEU A 112 -0.67 -3.46 13.43
CA LEU A 112 -0.32 -2.18 12.82
C LEU A 112 -1.58 -1.39 12.48
N HIS A 113 -1.71 -0.23 13.09
CA HIS A 113 -2.79 0.72 12.82
C HIS A 113 -2.34 1.80 11.84
N PRO A 114 -3.25 2.55 11.20
CA PRO A 114 -2.86 3.62 10.31
C PRO A 114 -1.97 4.66 11.01
N ALA A 115 -0.95 5.17 10.32
CA ALA A 115 -0.01 6.14 10.86
C ALA A 115 -0.73 7.39 11.37
N GLY A 116 -0.36 7.85 12.57
CA GLY A 116 -0.98 9.02 13.21
C GLY A 116 -2.38 8.77 13.79
N SER A 117 -2.92 7.55 13.71
CA SER A 117 -4.16 7.20 14.40
C SER A 117 -4.00 7.28 15.93
N PRO A 118 -5.09 7.42 16.72
CA PRO A 118 -5.00 7.47 18.18
C PRO A 118 -4.25 6.28 18.79
N LYS A 119 -4.44 5.08 18.23
CA LYS A 119 -3.72 3.87 18.68
C LYS A 119 -2.24 3.89 18.34
N ASP A 120 -1.88 4.37 17.14
CA ASP A 120 -0.47 4.52 16.75
C ASP A 120 0.23 5.56 17.65
N LYS A 121 -0.39 6.72 17.87
CA LYS A 121 0.12 7.75 18.80
C LYS A 121 0.28 7.23 20.23
N ALA A 122 -0.73 6.55 20.76
CA ALA A 122 -0.65 5.96 22.10
C ALA A 122 0.49 4.93 22.19
N ALA A 123 0.64 4.06 21.18
CA ALA A 123 1.71 3.06 21.15
C ALA A 123 3.12 3.68 20.97
N ARG A 124 3.22 4.89 20.40
CA ARG A 124 4.46 5.66 20.31
C ARG A 124 4.91 6.26 21.65
N GLU A 125 3.95 6.55 22.54
CA GLU A 125 4.19 7.20 23.82
C GLU A 125 4.28 6.21 24.98
N ALA A 126 3.55 5.09 24.92
CA ALA A 126 3.58 4.00 25.91
C ALA A 126 3.49 2.62 25.23
N TYR A 127 3.87 1.56 25.94
CA TYR A 127 3.62 0.19 25.47
C TYR A 127 2.11 -0.07 25.44
N VAL A 128 1.59 -0.54 24.30
CA VAL A 128 0.19 -0.89 24.13
C VAL A 128 0.09 -2.31 23.58
N LYS A 129 -0.42 -3.22 24.42
CA LYS A 129 -0.67 -4.60 24.01
C LYS A 129 -1.63 -4.63 22.82
N GLY A 130 -1.24 -5.34 21.77
CA GLY A 130 -2.00 -5.47 20.54
C GLY A 130 -1.88 -4.28 19.58
N ALA A 131 -0.98 -3.32 19.82
CA ALA A 131 -0.68 -2.24 18.89
C ALA A 131 0.83 -2.04 18.73
N VAL A 132 1.31 -2.09 17.48
CA VAL A 132 2.69 -1.83 17.10
C VAL A 132 2.73 -0.47 16.39
N PRO A 133 3.50 0.51 16.88
CA PRO A 133 3.59 1.82 16.25
C PRO A 133 4.45 1.78 14.98
N TRP A 134 4.14 2.62 13.99
CA TRP A 134 4.89 2.66 12.71
C TRP A 134 6.40 2.81 12.85
N PRO A 135 6.95 3.67 13.73
CA PRO A 135 8.38 3.79 13.93
C PRO A 135 9.04 2.46 14.33
N LEU A 136 8.36 1.63 15.13
CA LEU A 136 8.89 0.34 15.55
C LEU A 136 8.93 -0.66 14.37
N VAL A 137 7.92 -0.63 13.50
CA VAL A 137 7.94 -1.40 12.24
C VAL A 137 9.08 -0.94 11.34
N ARG A 138 9.28 0.38 11.21
CA ARG A 138 10.38 0.96 10.45
C ARG A 138 11.74 0.51 10.99
N TYR A 139 11.95 0.49 12.30
CA TYR A 139 13.20 -0.01 12.88
C TYR A 139 13.43 -1.48 12.57
N LEU A 140 12.39 -2.33 12.64
CA LEU A 140 12.50 -3.72 12.21
C LEU A 140 12.89 -3.81 10.73
N LEU A 141 12.24 -3.04 9.85
CA LEU A 141 12.54 -3.02 8.41
C LEU A 141 13.96 -2.59 8.13
N ILE A 142 14.43 -1.48 8.72
CA ILE A 142 15.81 -1.02 8.59
C ILE A 142 16.79 -2.07 9.13
N GLY A 143 16.46 -2.73 10.25
CA GLY A 143 17.26 -3.84 10.78
C GLY A 143 17.37 -5.02 9.81
N VAL A 144 16.28 -5.33 9.08
CA VAL A 144 16.22 -6.44 8.11
C VAL A 144 16.93 -6.10 6.80
N ARG A 145 16.57 -4.98 6.17
CA ARG A 145 16.96 -4.63 4.78
C ARG A 145 17.92 -3.45 4.66
N GLY A 146 18.30 -2.82 5.77
CA GLY A 146 19.03 -1.55 5.76
C GLY A 146 18.15 -0.39 5.31
N THR A 147 18.74 0.80 5.24
CA THR A 147 18.06 2.03 4.82
C THR A 147 17.70 2.00 3.33
N VAL A 148 16.46 2.38 3.00
CA VAL A 148 16.04 2.74 1.64
C VAL A 148 16.17 4.25 1.48
N PRO A 149 16.96 4.73 0.51
CA PRO A 149 17.12 6.16 0.25
C PRO A 149 15.77 6.86 0.06
N HIS A 150 15.64 8.08 0.59
CA HIS A 150 14.43 8.92 0.50
C HIS A 150 13.18 8.40 1.24
N PHE A 151 13.15 7.13 1.64
CA PHE A 151 12.06 6.55 2.44
C PHE A 151 12.38 6.56 3.93
N ASP A 152 13.60 6.13 4.29
CA ASP A 152 14.02 6.04 5.67
C ASP A 152 14.72 7.33 6.14
N PRO A 153 14.51 7.76 7.40
CA PRO A 153 14.96 9.06 7.90
C PRO A 153 16.45 9.13 8.25
N PHE A 154 17.17 8.00 8.25
CA PHE A 154 18.60 7.93 8.57
C PHE A 154 19.26 6.69 7.96
N ASP A 155 20.58 6.72 7.87
CA ASP A 155 21.38 5.64 7.30
C ASP A 155 21.72 4.52 8.30
N SER A 156 21.52 3.29 7.85
CA SER A 156 21.92 2.07 8.54
C SER A 156 22.10 0.93 7.56
N THR A 157 23.13 0.13 7.79
CA THR A 157 23.28 -1.17 7.12
C THR A 157 22.28 -2.18 7.68
N PRO A 158 21.99 -3.28 6.96
CA PRO A 158 21.15 -4.35 7.49
C PRO A 158 21.84 -5.03 8.67
N LEU A 159 21.24 -4.94 9.86
CA LEU A 159 21.82 -5.42 11.11
C LEU A 159 21.48 -6.89 11.40
N LEU A 160 20.37 -7.41 10.87
CA LEU A 160 19.91 -8.77 11.11
C LEU A 160 20.59 -9.80 10.20
N PHE A 161 20.78 -9.46 8.93
CA PHE A 161 21.26 -10.38 7.89
C PHE A 161 22.59 -9.96 7.24
N GLY A 162 23.06 -8.74 7.52
CA GLY A 162 24.21 -8.14 6.84
C GLY A 162 23.89 -7.62 5.42
N PRO A 163 24.80 -6.83 4.83
CA PRO A 163 24.56 -6.12 3.56
C PRO A 163 24.57 -7.01 2.30
N HIS A 164 25.13 -8.22 2.37
CA HIS A 164 25.34 -9.08 1.20
C HIS A 164 24.51 -10.37 1.25
N ASN A 165 23.34 -10.33 1.91
CA ASN A 165 22.48 -11.49 1.98
C ASN A 165 21.75 -11.71 0.64
N GLU A 166 22.23 -12.66 -0.16
CA GLU A 166 21.69 -12.94 -1.51
C GLU A 166 20.20 -13.29 -1.51
N GLN A 167 19.73 -14.02 -0.50
CA GLN A 167 18.32 -14.37 -0.38
C GLN A 167 17.44 -13.12 -0.19
N LEU A 168 17.87 -12.19 0.67
CA LEU A 168 17.15 -10.93 0.88
C LEU A 168 17.17 -10.05 -0.36
N ILE A 169 18.31 -9.97 -1.05
CA ILE A 169 18.44 -9.24 -2.32
C ILE A 169 17.45 -9.80 -3.35
N GLY A 170 17.43 -11.12 -3.55
CA GLY A 170 16.50 -11.77 -4.48
C GLY A 170 15.03 -11.57 -4.12
N LEU A 171 14.68 -11.56 -2.83
CA LEU A 171 13.32 -11.23 -2.38
C LEU A 171 12.97 -9.76 -2.65
N ALA A 172 13.90 -8.84 -2.45
CA ALA A 172 13.71 -7.42 -2.70
C ALA A 172 13.53 -7.12 -4.20
N ASP A 173 14.32 -7.77 -5.06
CA ASP A 173 14.21 -7.61 -6.52
C ASP A 173 12.86 -8.13 -7.03
N ARG A 174 12.43 -9.32 -6.58
CA ARG A 174 11.09 -9.84 -6.89
C ARG A 174 9.97 -8.91 -6.41
N ALA A 175 10.09 -8.37 -5.20
CA ALA A 175 9.10 -7.40 -4.69
C ALA A 175 9.04 -6.13 -5.55
N ARG A 176 10.20 -5.65 -6.02
CA ARG A 176 10.31 -4.48 -6.91
C ARG A 176 9.68 -4.74 -8.26
N GLU A 177 10.00 -5.86 -8.92
CA GLU A 177 9.38 -6.26 -10.18
C GLU A 177 7.86 -6.33 -10.08
N MET A 178 7.34 -6.89 -8.99
CA MET A 178 5.90 -6.94 -8.74
C MET A 178 5.28 -5.55 -8.57
N ALA A 179 5.93 -4.66 -7.82
CA ALA A 179 5.48 -3.29 -7.60
C ALA A 179 5.49 -2.48 -8.91
N ASP A 180 6.54 -2.61 -9.70
CA ASP A 180 6.66 -1.95 -11.01
C ASP A 180 5.59 -2.44 -11.99
N ALA A 181 5.26 -3.74 -11.98
CA ALA A 181 4.17 -4.29 -12.80
C ALA A 181 2.78 -3.75 -12.43
N HIS A 182 2.60 -3.23 -11.21
CA HIS A 182 1.35 -2.65 -10.71
C HIS A 182 1.41 -1.13 -10.59
N ARG A 183 2.39 -0.51 -11.25
CA ARG A 183 2.62 0.92 -11.22
C ARG A 183 1.66 1.64 -12.17
N VAL A 184 0.92 2.61 -11.63
CA VAL A 184 -0.07 3.42 -12.34
C VAL A 184 0.48 4.83 -12.50
N ARG A 185 0.44 5.33 -13.74
CA ARG A 185 0.81 6.71 -14.07
C ARG A 185 -0.44 7.57 -14.25
N PHE A 186 -0.49 8.68 -13.53
CA PHE A 186 -1.54 9.68 -13.65
C PHE A 186 -1.23 10.73 -14.72
N ALA A 187 -2.26 11.46 -15.15
CA ALA A 187 -2.15 12.52 -16.16
C ALA A 187 -1.26 13.69 -15.71
N ASP A 188 -1.12 13.92 -14.39
CA ASP A 188 -0.23 14.93 -13.82
C ASP A 188 1.24 14.46 -13.73
N GLY A 189 1.57 13.29 -14.29
CA GLY A 189 2.91 12.72 -14.30
C GLY A 189 3.25 11.91 -13.04
N ARG A 190 2.42 11.94 -12.00
CA ARG A 190 2.63 11.14 -10.78
C ARG A 190 2.55 9.67 -11.10
N THR A 191 3.31 8.89 -10.32
CA THR A 191 3.38 7.45 -10.47
C THR A 191 3.24 6.79 -9.10
N VAL A 192 2.27 5.90 -8.94
CA VAL A 192 1.98 5.20 -7.68
C VAL A 192 1.80 3.71 -7.93
N VAL A 193 2.03 2.89 -6.92
CA VAL A 193 1.80 1.44 -7.02
C VAL A 193 0.41 1.12 -6.51
N ASP A 194 -0.33 0.32 -7.26
CA ASP A 194 -1.60 -0.22 -6.78
C ASP A 194 -1.39 -1.39 -5.81
N TRP A 195 -1.04 -1.02 -4.59
CA TRP A 195 -0.81 -1.94 -3.49
C TRP A 195 -2.01 -2.82 -3.17
N GLN A 196 -3.25 -2.30 -3.27
CA GLN A 196 -4.44 -3.10 -2.96
C GLN A 196 -4.59 -4.27 -3.93
N THR A 197 -4.45 -4.01 -5.22
CA THR A 197 -4.48 -5.07 -6.23
C THR A 197 -3.31 -6.02 -6.03
N LEU A 198 -2.10 -5.50 -5.80
CA LEU A 198 -0.89 -6.29 -5.62
C LEU A 198 -0.99 -7.24 -4.41
N TYR A 199 -1.44 -6.77 -3.24
CA TYR A 199 -1.55 -7.59 -2.04
C TYR A 199 -2.56 -8.73 -2.16
N ALA A 200 -3.56 -8.60 -3.04
CA ALA A 200 -4.54 -9.65 -3.32
C ALA A 200 -3.99 -10.73 -4.28
N ARG A 201 -2.83 -10.50 -4.92
CA ARG A 201 -2.24 -11.45 -5.88
C ARG A 201 -1.68 -12.69 -5.18
N PRO A 202 -1.93 -13.90 -5.71
CA PRO A 202 -1.34 -15.13 -5.16
C PRO A 202 0.19 -15.08 -5.09
N GLU A 203 0.83 -14.48 -6.08
CA GLU A 203 2.29 -14.34 -6.13
C GLU A 203 2.82 -13.48 -4.97
N CYS A 204 2.06 -12.46 -4.55
CA CYS A 204 2.43 -11.59 -3.43
C CYS A 204 2.30 -12.33 -2.11
N LEU A 205 1.26 -13.17 -1.96
CA LEU A 205 1.08 -14.01 -0.78
C LEU A 205 2.22 -15.03 -0.61
N VAL A 206 2.68 -15.61 -1.72
CA VAL A 206 3.84 -16.52 -1.72
C VAL A 206 5.12 -15.78 -1.30
N LEU A 207 5.39 -14.62 -1.91
CA LEU A 207 6.54 -13.79 -1.56
C LEU A 207 6.49 -13.34 -0.09
N ALA A 208 5.31 -12.92 0.39
CA ALA A 208 5.10 -12.54 1.78
C ALA A 208 5.37 -13.70 2.73
N ARG A 209 4.90 -14.91 2.40
CA ARG A 209 5.14 -16.12 3.20
C ARG A 209 6.63 -16.44 3.29
N GLU A 210 7.31 -16.46 2.14
CA GLU A 210 8.76 -16.72 2.05
C GLU A 210 9.55 -15.68 2.86
N PHE A 211 9.22 -14.40 2.71
CA PHE A 211 9.91 -13.33 3.38
C PHE A 211 9.67 -13.35 4.89
N ILE A 212 8.42 -13.51 5.35
CA ILE A 212 8.10 -13.58 6.77
C ILE A 212 8.80 -14.79 7.42
N ALA A 213 8.79 -15.95 6.77
CA ALA A 213 9.49 -17.13 7.26
C ALA A 213 11.01 -16.89 7.37
N PHE A 214 11.60 -16.23 6.38
CA PHE A 214 13.01 -15.86 6.39
C PHE A 214 13.34 -14.89 7.53
N VAL A 215 12.54 -13.83 7.71
CA VAL A 215 12.70 -12.87 8.83
C VAL A 215 12.59 -13.60 10.17
N LEU A 216 11.57 -14.42 10.37
CA LEU A 216 11.36 -15.17 11.61
C LEU A 216 12.55 -16.10 11.94
N LYS A 217 13.10 -16.79 10.95
CA LYS A 217 14.30 -17.61 11.14
C LYS A 217 15.48 -16.78 11.62
N GLY A 218 15.69 -15.59 11.04
CA GLY A 218 16.72 -14.66 11.50
C GLY A 218 16.50 -14.18 12.93
N LEU A 219 15.26 -13.85 13.29
CA LEU A 219 14.90 -13.40 14.63
C LEU A 219 15.07 -14.51 15.68
N ASP A 220 14.69 -15.75 15.35
CA ASP A 220 14.86 -16.89 16.24
C ASP A 220 16.36 -17.19 16.51
N VAL A 221 17.23 -17.05 15.49
CA VAL A 221 18.69 -17.19 15.65
C VAL A 221 19.29 -16.05 16.48
N LEU A 222 18.82 -14.82 16.26
CA LEU A 222 19.32 -13.63 16.94
C LEU A 222 18.97 -13.64 18.45
N GLY A 223 17.75 -14.06 18.78
CA GLY A 223 17.22 -14.04 20.14
C GLY A 223 16.63 -12.68 20.55
N PRO A 224 15.72 -12.66 21.54
CA PRO A 224 14.91 -11.49 21.89
C PRO A 224 15.73 -10.30 22.39
N GLN A 225 16.74 -10.54 23.23
CA GLN A 225 17.59 -9.47 23.79
C GLN A 225 18.36 -8.73 22.71
N ARG A 226 18.92 -9.46 21.74
CA ARG A 226 19.68 -8.85 20.64
C ARG A 226 18.77 -8.08 19.68
N LEU A 227 17.56 -8.60 19.41
CA LEU A 227 16.55 -7.86 18.65
C LEU A 227 16.20 -6.53 19.35
N GLN A 228 15.92 -6.56 20.65
CA GLN A 228 15.64 -5.35 21.42
C GLN A 228 16.80 -4.34 21.31
N ASN A 229 18.04 -4.80 21.47
CA ASN A 229 19.22 -3.93 21.36
C ASN A 229 19.36 -3.29 19.97
N ILE A 230 19.09 -4.05 18.90
CA ILE A 230 19.08 -3.52 17.52
C ILE A 230 18.02 -2.43 17.38
N LEU A 231 16.79 -2.70 17.85
CA LEU A 231 15.68 -1.76 17.74
C LEU A 231 15.95 -0.48 18.55
N GLU A 232 16.53 -0.59 19.74
CA GLU A 232 16.94 0.55 20.56
C GLU A 232 18.04 1.39 19.90
N ASN A 233 19.06 0.73 19.33
CA ASN A 233 20.11 1.43 18.59
C ASN A 233 19.55 2.23 17.41
N LEU A 234 18.59 1.66 16.67
CA LEU A 234 17.92 2.34 15.57
C LEU A 234 17.02 3.49 16.06
N ARG A 235 16.32 3.31 17.18
CA ARG A 235 15.55 4.38 17.83
C ARG A 235 16.44 5.57 18.20
N HIS A 236 17.59 5.32 18.81
CA HIS A 236 18.53 6.37 19.18
C HIS A 236 19.01 7.18 17.97
N ARG A 237 19.27 6.51 16.83
CA ARG A 237 19.62 7.19 15.57
C ARG A 237 18.47 8.04 15.03
N ASP A 238 17.24 7.53 15.06
CA ASP A 238 16.05 8.26 14.61
C ASP A 238 15.80 9.54 15.44
N ILE A 239 16.01 9.45 16.76
CA ILE A 239 15.93 10.61 17.66
C ILE A 239 17.02 11.64 17.32
N GLN A 240 18.26 11.19 17.09
CA GLN A 240 19.38 12.07 16.72
C GLN A 240 19.17 12.75 15.36
N ALA A 241 18.50 12.07 14.42
CA ALA A 241 18.12 12.63 13.13
C ALA A 241 17.01 13.71 13.22
N GLY A 242 16.40 13.90 14.40
CA GLY A 242 15.39 14.93 14.62
C GLY A 242 14.03 14.60 14.01
N ASN A 243 13.72 13.32 13.80
CA ASN A 243 12.45 12.91 13.22
C ASN A 243 11.28 13.16 14.19
N GLU A 244 10.35 14.04 13.82
CA GLU A 244 9.15 14.35 14.62
C GLU A 244 8.31 13.09 14.91
N ASP A 245 8.36 12.13 13.99
CA ASP A 245 7.63 10.88 14.06
C ASP A 245 8.36 9.75 14.79
N ALA A 246 9.53 10.01 15.40
CA ALA A 246 10.29 9.01 16.14
C ALA A 246 9.51 8.43 17.33
N LEU A 247 9.93 7.22 17.75
CA LEU A 247 9.47 6.59 18.99
C LEU A 247 10.14 7.26 20.19
N ARG A 248 9.36 7.90 21.06
CA ARG A 248 9.90 8.76 22.15
C ARG A 248 10.22 7.98 23.42
N ARG A 249 9.66 6.78 23.58
CA ARG A 249 9.88 5.89 24.73
C ARG A 249 10.91 4.82 24.44
N GLN A 250 11.42 4.19 25.49
CA GLN A 250 12.17 2.94 25.36
C GLN A 250 11.29 1.81 24.81
N ILE A 251 11.92 0.87 24.13
CA ILE A 251 11.41 -0.36 23.53
C ILE A 251 11.62 -1.47 24.56
N PRO A 252 10.61 -1.82 25.38
CA PRO A 252 10.68 -2.98 26.24
C PRO A 252 10.77 -4.28 25.42
N GLU A 253 11.22 -5.35 26.06
CA GLU A 253 11.26 -6.69 25.45
C GLU A 253 9.88 -7.14 24.93
N ASP A 254 8.80 -6.71 25.59
CA ASP A 254 7.43 -7.00 25.20
C ASP A 254 7.04 -6.45 23.81
N ASP A 255 7.64 -5.34 23.36
CA ASP A 255 7.44 -4.83 22.00
C ASP A 255 8.09 -5.74 20.97
N ALA A 256 9.34 -6.16 21.23
CA ALA A 256 10.05 -7.11 20.39
C ALA A 256 9.30 -8.45 20.32
N ALA A 257 8.82 -8.93 21.46
CA ALA A 257 8.00 -10.14 21.53
C ALA A 257 6.67 -9.99 20.78
N GLN A 258 6.03 -8.81 20.83
CA GLN A 258 4.80 -8.53 20.08
C GLN A 258 5.03 -8.53 18.56
N LEU A 259 6.13 -7.96 18.07
CA LEU A 259 6.51 -8.04 16.66
C LEU A 259 6.67 -9.50 16.22
N VAL A 260 7.45 -10.28 16.96
CA VAL A 260 7.71 -11.69 16.64
C VAL A 260 6.42 -12.51 16.65
N ARG A 261 5.56 -12.34 17.68
CA ARG A 261 4.25 -13.00 17.75
C ARG A 261 3.35 -12.62 16.58
N GLY A 262 3.35 -11.35 16.19
CA GLY A 262 2.62 -10.85 15.02
C GLY A 262 3.03 -11.57 13.74
N LEU A 263 4.35 -11.61 13.48
CA LEU A 263 4.92 -12.30 12.32
C LEU A 263 4.64 -13.81 12.34
N LYS A 264 4.77 -14.48 13.49
CA LYS A 264 4.44 -15.92 13.63
C LYS A 264 2.97 -16.18 13.31
N THR A 265 2.06 -15.35 13.83
CA THR A 265 0.62 -15.45 13.55
C THR A 265 0.32 -15.24 12.07
N ALA A 266 0.96 -14.24 11.45
CA ALA A 266 0.82 -13.98 10.02
C ALA A 266 1.31 -15.14 9.16
N LEU A 267 2.46 -15.74 9.49
CA LEU A 267 2.98 -16.90 8.77
C LEU A 267 2.01 -18.09 8.84
N THR A 268 1.55 -18.46 10.03
CA THR A 268 0.58 -19.54 10.21
C THR A 268 -0.70 -19.30 9.40
N ARG A 269 -1.14 -18.05 9.25
CA ARG A 269 -2.29 -17.71 8.39
C ARG A 269 -1.96 -17.92 6.92
N LEU A 270 -0.83 -17.41 6.44
CA LEU A 270 -0.41 -17.54 5.04
C LEU A 270 -0.20 -19.01 4.64
N GLU A 271 0.21 -19.87 5.58
CA GLU A 271 0.30 -21.32 5.37
C GLU A 271 -1.07 -22.01 5.31
N LYS A 272 -2.08 -21.46 5.99
CA LYS A 272 -3.45 -21.99 6.01
C LYS A 272 -4.30 -21.62 4.81
N VAL A 273 -3.87 -20.70 3.94
CA VAL A 273 -4.61 -20.34 2.72
C VAL A 273 -4.61 -21.55 1.78
N PRO A 274 -5.72 -22.28 1.61
CA PRO A 274 -5.77 -23.47 0.76
C PRO A 274 -5.99 -23.05 -0.70
N GLY A 275 -5.20 -23.55 -1.65
CA GLY A 275 -5.55 -23.45 -3.08
C GLY A 275 -4.43 -23.19 -4.08
N GLN A 276 -3.27 -23.85 -3.97
CA GLN A 276 -2.22 -23.78 -5.01
C GLN A 276 -2.34 -24.83 -6.14
N ASP A 277 -3.44 -25.60 -6.22
CA ASP A 277 -3.69 -26.56 -7.31
C ASP A 277 -4.89 -26.20 -8.20
N LYS A 278 -5.31 -24.93 -8.24
CA LYS A 278 -6.22 -24.47 -9.30
C LYS A 278 -5.51 -23.46 -10.18
N PRO A 279 -5.34 -23.74 -11.49
CA PRO A 279 -4.77 -22.76 -12.40
C PRO A 279 -5.61 -21.49 -12.32
N ALA A 280 -4.93 -20.36 -12.29
CA ALA A 280 -5.57 -19.06 -12.32
C ALA A 280 -6.61 -19.03 -13.46
N PRO A 281 -7.83 -18.50 -13.25
CA PRO A 281 -8.73 -18.26 -14.35
C PRO A 281 -8.00 -17.33 -15.34
N ALA A 282 -7.87 -17.79 -16.58
CA ALA A 282 -7.17 -17.07 -17.63
C ALA A 282 -7.63 -15.61 -17.65
N PRO A 283 -6.70 -14.64 -17.82
CA PRO A 283 -7.08 -13.25 -17.92
C PRO A 283 -8.11 -13.13 -19.06
N ARG A 284 -9.34 -12.71 -18.72
CA ARG A 284 -10.29 -12.26 -19.74
C ARG A 284 -9.62 -11.10 -20.45
N ALA A 285 -9.15 -11.36 -21.68
CA ALA A 285 -8.57 -10.36 -22.55
C ALA A 285 -9.52 -9.16 -22.60
N ALA A 286 -9.09 -8.04 -22.01
CA ALA A 286 -9.72 -6.77 -22.24
C ALA A 286 -9.44 -6.41 -23.71
N ALA A 287 -10.36 -6.79 -24.59
CA ALA A 287 -10.40 -6.28 -25.94
C ALA A 287 -10.71 -4.78 -25.89
N ARG A 288 -9.67 -3.93 -25.98
CA ARG A 288 -9.78 -2.54 -26.43
C ARG A 288 -8.53 -2.24 -27.26
N ALA A 289 -8.64 -2.35 -28.58
CA ALA A 289 -9.15 -1.33 -29.51
C ALA A 289 -8.20 -0.11 -29.56
N ALA A 290 -7.38 -0.13 -30.61
CA ALA A 290 -6.53 0.96 -31.03
C ALA A 290 -7.36 2.22 -31.29
N SER A 291 -6.93 3.35 -30.73
CA SER A 291 -7.42 4.67 -31.12
C SER A 291 -7.05 4.95 -32.59
N PRO A 292 -8.00 5.35 -33.46
CA PRO A 292 -7.64 5.83 -34.78
C PRO A 292 -6.99 7.22 -34.68
N LYS A 293 -5.88 7.40 -35.41
CA LYS A 293 -5.23 8.69 -35.64
C LYS A 293 -6.19 9.60 -36.43
N THR A 294 -6.53 10.76 -35.89
CA THR A 294 -7.15 11.85 -36.64
C THR A 294 -6.08 12.49 -37.55
N PRO A 295 -6.30 12.64 -38.87
CA PRO A 295 -5.44 13.47 -39.69
C PRO A 295 -5.77 14.95 -39.49
N ALA A 296 -4.74 15.77 -39.35
CA ALA A 296 -4.85 17.23 -39.38
C ALA A 296 -5.31 17.71 -40.77
N ARG A 297 -6.19 18.70 -40.78
CA ARG A 297 -6.34 19.67 -41.86
C ARG A 297 -6.02 21.05 -41.30
#